data_AF-A0A962A4X1-F1
#
_entry.id   AF-A0A962A4X1-F1
#
_cell.length_a   1.000
_cell.length_b   1.000
_cell.length_c   1.000
_cell.angle_alpha   90.00
_cell.angle_beta   90.00
_cell.angle_gamma   90.00
#
_symmetry.space_group_name_H-M   'P 1'
#
loop_
_entity.id
_entity.type
_entity.pdbx_description
1 polymer ?
#
loop_
_entity_poly.entity_id
_entity_poly.type
_entity_poly.pdbx_seq_one_letter_code
_entity_poly.pdbx_strand_id
1 'polypeptide(L)'
;MSKQSKNHEDTFDSEANNKRAEIEAVIQSRRASQDADEEAISTIIEYIEEKIYPFTFNKNGFQTIEKLYRKFELADIFEAIDTSATKYLKYNEDDDLEKDSVETFIKRIGGIANLMNRPPIDQKIAYVKGICRNRFDYWNEGNGTAILRDYVESLRCCNYSEDEMIRDFDEDVIPRTKEARNWSQWRSLIEGWTEDLYSRSQEQRSFRQAVNEGLDQEHQSEDSQYIEEKRKGGANSYQAYKPLRDMVEVLCQNELEKAAYSSANQLCNAVASMIEEERSELLSVFQPYQNHQREGTDWRKPTFYGWVNAHYKASKA
;
A
#
# COMPACT_ATOMS: atom_id res chain seq x y z
N MET A 1 -60.87 33.22 17.27
CA MET A 1 -59.41 33.22 17.58
C MET A 1 -58.88 31.89 18.15
N SER A 2 -59.65 30.78 18.16
CA SER A 2 -59.25 29.52 18.83
C SER A 2 -58.58 28.46 17.92
N LYS A 3 -58.50 28.67 16.59
CA LYS A 3 -57.98 27.65 15.66
C LYS A 3 -56.49 27.77 15.32
N GLN A 4 -55.88 28.95 15.46
CA GLN A 4 -54.48 29.17 15.11
C GLN A 4 -53.50 28.80 16.24
N SER A 5 -53.92 28.94 17.50
CA SER A 5 -53.09 28.57 18.66
C SER A 5 -52.96 27.05 18.81
N LYS A 6 -54.02 26.29 18.48
CA LYS A 6 -54.04 24.83 18.58
C LYS A 6 -53.07 24.16 17.60
N ASN A 7 -53.02 24.64 16.36
CA ASN A 7 -52.16 24.08 15.32
C ASN A 7 -50.65 24.27 15.59
N HIS A 8 -50.26 25.31 16.33
CA HIS A 8 -48.85 25.60 16.63
C HIS A 8 -48.34 24.79 17.84
N GLU A 9 -49.22 24.48 18.80
CA GLU A 9 -48.95 23.58 19.93
C GLU A 9 -48.83 22.12 19.44
N ASP A 10 -49.75 21.69 18.57
CA ASP A 10 -49.75 20.33 18.00
C ASP A 10 -48.51 20.03 17.13
N THR A 11 -47.94 21.05 16.45
CA THR A 11 -46.71 20.89 15.65
C THR A 11 -45.45 20.84 16.51
N PHE A 12 -45.38 21.62 17.60
CA PHE A 12 -44.25 21.60 18.52
C PHE A 12 -44.18 20.30 19.33
N ASP A 13 -45.34 19.78 19.78
CA ASP A 13 -45.43 18.49 20.46
C ASP A 13 -45.12 17.32 19.50
N SER A 14 -45.53 17.41 18.24
CA SER A 14 -45.15 16.45 17.19
C SER A 14 -43.63 16.41 16.96
N GLU A 15 -42.97 17.56 16.87
CA GLU A 15 -41.53 17.65 16.65
C GLU A 15 -40.73 17.17 17.88
N ALA A 16 -41.19 17.48 19.09
CA ALA A 16 -40.59 16.98 20.33
C ALA A 16 -40.77 15.46 20.50
N ASN A 17 -41.92 14.92 20.12
CA ASN A 17 -42.19 13.48 20.14
C ASN A 17 -41.35 12.73 19.11
N ASN A 18 -41.16 13.29 17.90
CA ASN A 18 -40.27 12.72 16.89
C ASN A 18 -38.82 12.67 17.37
N LYS A 19 -38.29 13.77 17.95
CA LYS A 19 -36.93 13.78 18.52
C LYS A 19 -36.75 12.77 19.65
N ARG A 20 -37.76 12.57 20.50
CA ARG A 20 -37.74 11.53 21.55
C ARG A 20 -37.71 10.13 20.95
N ALA A 21 -38.51 9.85 19.92
CA ALA A 21 -38.53 8.57 19.25
C ALA A 21 -37.18 8.26 18.56
N GLU A 22 -36.56 9.26 17.92
CA GLU A 22 -35.21 9.14 17.33
C GLU A 22 -34.14 8.81 18.38
N ILE A 23 -34.14 9.51 19.53
CA ILE A 23 -33.20 9.25 20.63
C ILE A 23 -33.39 7.84 21.20
N GLU A 24 -34.64 7.42 21.42
CA GLU A 24 -34.94 6.08 21.94
C GLU A 24 -34.48 4.98 20.97
N ALA A 25 -34.69 5.16 19.66
CA ALA A 25 -34.21 4.22 18.65
C ALA A 25 -32.67 4.07 18.67
N VAL A 26 -31.94 5.19 18.85
CA VAL A 26 -30.48 5.17 19.00
C VAL A 26 -30.05 4.45 20.28
N ILE A 27 -30.74 4.67 21.41
CA ILE A 27 -30.45 3.99 22.68
C ILE A 27 -30.69 2.48 22.55
N GLN A 28 -31.79 2.07 21.95
CA GLN A 28 -32.12 0.65 21.74
C GLN A 28 -31.13 -0.05 20.82
N SER A 29 -30.76 0.60 19.71
CA SER A 29 -29.72 0.09 18.81
C SER A 29 -28.39 -0.09 19.54
N ARG A 30 -28.00 0.88 20.39
CA ARG A 30 -26.78 0.79 21.19
C ARG A 30 -26.82 -0.34 22.21
N ARG A 31 -27.95 -0.55 22.89
CA ARG A 31 -28.11 -1.66 23.86
C ARG A 31 -28.01 -3.01 23.16
N ALA A 32 -28.70 -3.19 22.04
CA ALA A 32 -28.64 -4.43 21.27
C ALA A 32 -27.20 -4.75 20.80
N SER A 33 -26.42 -3.72 20.43
CA SER A 33 -25.00 -3.91 20.10
C SER A 33 -24.16 -4.32 21.32
N GLN A 34 -24.42 -3.75 22.50
CA GLN A 34 -23.71 -4.12 23.72
C GLN A 34 -24.02 -5.55 24.15
N ASP A 35 -25.29 -5.95 24.09
CA ASP A 35 -25.71 -7.31 24.42
C ASP A 35 -25.04 -8.33 23.50
N ALA A 36 -24.91 -8.02 22.20
CA ALA A 36 -24.20 -8.85 21.24
C ALA A 36 -22.69 -8.95 21.52
N ASP A 37 -22.04 -7.84 21.90
CA ASP A 37 -20.63 -7.83 22.28
C ASP A 37 -20.39 -8.70 23.53
N GLU A 38 -21.27 -8.59 24.54
CA GLU A 38 -21.21 -9.38 25.77
C GLU A 38 -21.41 -10.87 25.50
N GLU A 39 -22.37 -11.24 24.64
CA GLU A 39 -22.60 -12.61 24.21
C GLU A 39 -21.37 -13.17 23.49
N ALA A 40 -20.79 -12.42 22.53
CA ALA A 40 -19.61 -12.85 21.81
C ALA A 40 -18.40 -13.07 22.74
N ILE A 41 -18.17 -12.16 23.70
CA ILE A 41 -17.11 -12.32 24.69
C ILE A 41 -17.35 -13.56 25.56
N SER A 42 -18.60 -13.80 25.99
CA SER A 42 -18.95 -15.01 26.76
C SER A 42 -18.63 -16.28 25.96
N THR A 43 -19.04 -16.33 24.70
CA THR A 43 -18.76 -17.48 23.82
C THR A 43 -17.26 -17.72 23.66
N ILE A 44 -16.45 -16.67 23.48
CA ILE A 44 -14.99 -16.82 23.39
C ILE A 44 -14.44 -17.42 24.69
N ILE A 45 -14.92 -16.97 25.84
CA ILE A 45 -14.43 -17.43 27.14
C ILE A 45 -14.81 -18.89 27.37
N GLU A 46 -16.07 -19.25 27.13
CA GLU A 46 -16.55 -20.63 27.21
C GLU A 46 -15.70 -21.56 26.33
N TYR A 47 -15.44 -21.15 25.08
CA TYR A 47 -14.62 -21.91 24.15
C TYR A 47 -13.17 -22.09 24.61
N ILE A 48 -12.60 -21.10 25.31
CA ILE A 48 -11.28 -21.25 25.89
C ILE A 48 -11.32 -22.18 27.11
N GLU A 49 -12.29 -22.00 28.01
CA GLU A 49 -12.45 -22.81 29.23
C GLU A 49 -12.63 -24.29 28.92
N GLU A 50 -13.34 -24.64 27.84
CA GLU A 50 -13.43 -26.01 27.33
C GLU A 50 -12.05 -26.63 27.04
N LYS A 51 -11.10 -25.84 26.53
CA LYS A 51 -9.74 -26.31 26.20
C LYS A 51 -8.80 -26.35 27.40
N ILE A 52 -9.12 -25.60 28.46
CA ILE A 52 -8.25 -25.47 29.64
C ILE A 52 -8.85 -26.10 30.90
N TYR A 53 -9.90 -26.91 30.78
CA TYR A 53 -10.48 -27.61 31.93
C TYR A 53 -9.41 -28.35 32.73
N PRO A 54 -9.40 -28.27 34.09
CA PRO A 54 -10.41 -27.67 34.96
C PRO A 54 -10.17 -26.19 35.32
N PHE A 55 -9.27 -25.50 34.63
CA PHE A 55 -8.99 -24.08 34.88
C PHE A 55 -10.11 -23.19 34.33
N THR A 56 -10.31 -22.06 35.00
CA THR A 56 -11.31 -21.04 34.60
C THR A 56 -10.71 -19.65 34.62
N PHE A 57 -11.34 -18.74 33.89
CA PHE A 57 -10.95 -17.35 33.81
C PHE A 57 -11.23 -16.61 35.12
N ASN A 58 -10.26 -15.82 35.55
CA ASN A 58 -10.49 -14.78 36.55
C ASN A 58 -10.80 -13.44 35.86
N LYS A 59 -11.22 -12.44 36.64
CA LYS A 59 -11.59 -11.10 36.13
C LYS A 59 -10.53 -10.46 35.21
N ASN A 60 -9.24 -10.69 35.44
CA ASN A 60 -8.18 -10.14 34.59
C ASN A 60 -8.10 -10.83 33.23
N GLY A 61 -8.40 -12.13 33.20
CA GLY A 61 -8.52 -12.87 31.95
C GLY A 61 -9.71 -12.36 31.10
N PHE A 62 -10.86 -12.08 31.71
CA PHE A 62 -12.02 -11.48 31.01
C PHE A 62 -11.63 -10.18 30.30
N GLN A 63 -10.96 -9.27 31.01
CA GLN A 63 -10.46 -8.01 30.42
C GLN A 63 -9.44 -8.23 29.29
N THR A 64 -8.71 -9.34 29.31
CA THR A 64 -7.78 -9.70 28.23
C THR A 64 -8.55 -10.07 26.97
N ILE A 65 -9.59 -10.90 27.09
CA ILE A 65 -10.44 -11.29 25.96
C ILE A 65 -11.23 -10.10 25.41
N GLU A 66 -11.80 -9.25 26.28
CA GLU A 66 -12.49 -8.03 25.85
C GLU A 66 -11.58 -7.13 24.98
N LYS A 67 -10.31 -6.97 25.36
CA LYS A 67 -9.34 -6.20 24.57
C LYS A 67 -9.02 -6.83 23.23
N LEU A 68 -9.04 -8.16 23.14
CA LEU A 68 -8.84 -8.88 21.88
C LEU A 68 -10.05 -8.71 20.97
N TYR A 69 -11.26 -8.89 21.51
CA TYR A 69 -12.52 -8.72 20.78
C TYR A 69 -12.66 -7.32 20.17
N ARG A 70 -12.26 -6.28 20.91
CA ARG A 70 -12.27 -4.90 20.39
C ARG A 70 -11.25 -4.63 19.26
N LYS A 71 -10.29 -5.53 19.05
CA LYS A 71 -9.15 -5.31 18.15
C LYS A 71 -9.16 -6.21 16.92
N PHE A 72 -9.74 -7.40 17.01
CA PHE A 72 -9.68 -8.42 15.99
C PHE A 72 -11.08 -8.91 15.64
N GLU A 73 -11.22 -9.38 14.40
CA GLU A 73 -12.43 -10.08 13.98
C GLU A 73 -12.60 -11.37 14.79
N LEU A 74 -13.86 -11.73 15.04
CA LEU A 74 -14.20 -12.89 15.87
C LEU A 74 -13.58 -14.19 15.34
N ALA A 75 -13.57 -14.38 14.02
CA ALA A 75 -12.96 -15.54 13.37
C ALA A 75 -11.46 -15.67 13.64
N ASP A 76 -10.72 -14.56 13.58
CA ASP A 76 -9.28 -14.54 13.85
C ASP A 76 -8.96 -14.87 15.30
N ILE A 77 -9.83 -14.49 16.23
CA ILE A 77 -9.68 -14.81 17.65
C ILE A 77 -9.81 -16.32 17.86
N PHE A 78 -10.81 -16.97 17.25
CA PHE A 78 -10.99 -18.42 17.34
C PHE A 78 -9.81 -19.17 16.72
N GLU A 79 -9.35 -18.77 15.52
CA GLU A 79 -8.18 -19.39 14.90
C GLU A 79 -6.90 -19.19 15.72
N ALA A 80 -6.73 -18.02 16.35
CA ALA A 80 -5.62 -17.76 17.25
C ALA A 80 -5.69 -18.61 18.53
N ILE A 81 -6.89 -18.85 19.07
CA ILE A 81 -7.11 -19.76 20.20
C ILE A 81 -6.68 -21.17 19.82
N ASP A 82 -7.18 -21.71 18.70
CA ASP A 82 -6.83 -23.06 18.27
C ASP A 82 -5.33 -23.23 18.01
N THR A 83 -4.74 -22.26 17.30
CA THR A 83 -3.29 -22.24 17.06
C THR A 83 -2.49 -22.19 18.35
N SER A 84 -2.96 -21.42 19.34
CA SER A 84 -2.31 -21.32 20.64
C SER A 84 -2.44 -22.64 21.42
N ALA A 85 -3.63 -23.23 21.43
CA ALA A 85 -3.94 -24.45 22.16
C ALA A 85 -3.04 -25.60 21.70
N THR A 86 -2.98 -25.83 20.38
CA THR A 86 -2.13 -26.86 19.77
C THR A 86 -0.65 -26.70 20.08
N LYS A 87 -0.17 -25.46 20.25
CA LYS A 87 1.27 -25.18 20.41
C LYS A 87 1.74 -25.12 21.85
N TYR A 88 0.88 -24.70 22.78
CA TYR A 88 1.33 -24.29 24.11
C TYR A 88 0.68 -25.04 25.26
N LEU A 89 -0.47 -25.69 25.09
CA LEU A 89 -1.03 -26.55 26.14
C LEU A 89 -0.18 -27.82 26.26
N LYS A 90 0.12 -28.20 27.50
CA LYS A 90 0.93 -29.38 27.83
C LYS A 90 0.27 -30.17 28.95
N TYR A 91 0.38 -31.48 28.83
CA TYR A 91 -0.13 -32.44 29.79
C TYR A 91 1.05 -33.14 30.45
N ASN A 92 0.94 -33.38 31.75
CA ASN A 92 1.96 -34.10 32.50
C ASN A 92 1.83 -35.62 32.28
N GLU A 93 2.63 -36.42 33.00
CA GLU A 93 2.59 -37.89 32.90
C GLU A 93 1.25 -38.51 33.33
N ASP A 94 0.48 -37.79 34.15
CA ASP A 94 -0.83 -38.21 34.66
C ASP A 94 -2.00 -37.73 33.76
N ASP A 95 -1.69 -37.17 32.57
CA ASP A 95 -2.65 -36.56 31.63
C ASP A 95 -3.38 -35.32 32.19
N ASP A 96 -2.84 -34.72 33.26
CA ASP A 96 -3.34 -33.46 33.80
C ASP A 96 -2.72 -32.26 33.09
N LEU A 97 -3.55 -31.27 32.80
CA LEU A 97 -3.13 -30.04 32.13
C LEU A 97 -2.23 -29.19 33.04
N GLU A 98 -1.03 -28.85 32.55
CA GLU A 98 -0.06 -28.06 33.32
C GLU A 98 -0.47 -26.59 33.38
N LYS A 99 -0.58 -26.05 34.60
CA LYS A 99 -0.99 -24.64 34.83
C LYS A 99 -0.12 -23.61 34.09
N ASP A 100 1.20 -23.80 34.08
CA ASP A 100 2.13 -22.88 33.41
C ASP A 100 1.94 -22.88 31.88
N SER A 101 1.50 -24.02 31.34
CA SER A 101 1.17 -24.17 29.92
C SER A 101 -0.11 -23.39 29.57
N VAL A 102 -1.11 -23.41 30.46
CA VAL A 102 -2.37 -22.64 30.32
C VAL A 102 -2.09 -21.15 30.31
N GLU A 103 -1.28 -20.64 31.24
CA GLU A 103 -0.93 -19.22 31.24
C GLU A 103 -0.19 -18.81 29.96
N THR A 104 0.72 -19.67 29.48
CA THR A 104 1.45 -19.44 28.24
C THR A 104 0.49 -19.42 27.06
N PHE A 105 -0.41 -20.38 26.98
CA PHE A 105 -1.46 -20.46 25.97
C PHE A 105 -2.29 -19.16 25.90
N ILE A 106 -2.83 -18.68 27.04
CA ILE A 106 -3.65 -17.46 27.06
C ILE A 106 -2.83 -16.23 26.62
N LYS A 107 -1.59 -16.08 27.13
CA LYS A 107 -0.69 -14.96 26.78
C LYS A 107 -0.34 -14.94 25.28
N ARG A 108 -0.41 -16.08 24.59
CA ARG A 108 -0.01 -16.20 23.18
C ARG A 108 -1.14 -15.91 22.19
N ILE A 109 -2.42 -16.01 22.59
CA ILE A 109 -3.59 -15.76 21.71
C ILE A 109 -3.46 -14.39 21.02
N GLY A 110 -3.29 -13.32 21.82
CA GLY A 110 -3.18 -11.97 21.26
C GLY A 110 -1.96 -11.78 20.36
N GLY A 111 -0.86 -12.44 20.64
CA GLY A 111 0.34 -12.42 19.78
C GLY A 111 0.10 -13.10 18.44
N ILE A 112 -0.65 -14.20 18.43
CA ILE A 112 -1.01 -14.94 17.22
C ILE A 112 -2.02 -14.15 16.38
N ALA A 113 -3.10 -13.63 16.98
CA ALA A 113 -4.07 -12.79 16.29
C ALA A 113 -3.41 -11.55 15.65
N ASN A 114 -2.51 -10.88 16.39
CA ASN A 114 -1.70 -9.79 15.87
C ASN A 114 -0.76 -10.20 14.73
N LEU A 115 -0.31 -11.45 14.67
CA LEU A 115 0.58 -11.93 13.62
C LEU A 115 -0.23 -12.22 12.35
N MET A 116 -1.36 -12.92 12.47
CA MET A 116 -2.23 -13.26 11.35
C MET A 116 -2.77 -12.03 10.62
N ASN A 117 -3.03 -10.95 11.36
CA ASN A 117 -3.50 -9.68 10.82
C ASN A 117 -2.41 -8.79 10.21
N ARG A 118 -1.16 -9.28 10.09
CA ARG A 118 -0.08 -8.54 9.41
C ARG A 118 -0.04 -8.85 7.92
N PRO A 119 0.52 -7.93 7.09
CA PRO A 119 0.86 -8.25 5.72
C PRO A 119 1.64 -9.58 5.61
N PRO A 120 1.37 -10.43 4.61
CA PRO A 120 2.00 -11.75 4.50
C PRO A 120 3.54 -11.71 4.60
N ILE A 121 4.18 -10.71 3.98
CA ILE A 121 5.63 -10.54 4.06
C ILE A 121 6.12 -10.26 5.49
N ASP A 122 5.36 -9.48 6.27
CA ASP A 122 5.68 -9.20 7.68
C ASP A 122 5.51 -10.44 8.55
N GLN A 123 4.58 -11.34 8.19
CA GLN A 123 4.45 -12.65 8.84
C GLN A 123 5.69 -13.51 8.58
N LYS A 124 6.21 -13.52 7.34
CA LYS A 124 7.46 -14.23 7.00
C LYS A 124 8.65 -13.66 7.76
N ILE A 125 8.79 -12.33 7.84
CA ILE A 125 9.84 -11.67 8.65
C ILE A 125 9.74 -12.13 10.11
N ALA A 126 8.54 -12.11 10.69
CA ALA A 126 8.33 -12.54 12.08
C ALA A 126 8.71 -14.01 12.29
N TYR A 127 8.39 -14.88 11.33
CA TYR A 127 8.75 -16.30 11.37
C TYR A 127 10.28 -16.50 11.31
N VAL A 128 10.97 -15.84 10.38
CA VAL A 128 12.45 -15.87 10.27
C VAL A 128 13.08 -15.41 11.59
N LYS A 129 12.61 -14.30 12.16
CA LYS A 129 13.09 -13.82 13.47
C LYS A 129 12.86 -14.85 14.58
N GLY A 130 11.75 -15.57 14.55
CA GLY A 130 11.46 -16.68 15.45
C GLY A 130 12.50 -17.79 15.35
N ILE A 131 12.86 -18.20 14.11
CA ILE A 131 13.92 -19.16 13.87
C ILE A 131 15.25 -18.66 14.46
N CYS A 132 15.63 -17.43 14.13
CA CYS A 132 16.91 -16.88 14.57
C CYS A 132 17.02 -16.80 16.10
N ARG A 133 15.95 -16.35 16.78
CA ARG A 133 15.92 -16.27 18.25
C ARG A 133 16.08 -17.63 18.92
N ASN A 134 15.52 -18.67 18.33
CA ASN A 134 15.57 -20.03 18.88
C ASN A 134 16.90 -20.73 18.58
N ARG A 135 17.63 -20.30 17.53
CA ARG A 135 18.83 -20.99 17.06
C ARG A 135 20.15 -20.29 17.42
N PHE A 136 20.15 -18.96 17.57
CA PHE A 136 21.38 -18.21 17.76
C PHE A 136 21.53 -17.72 19.20
N ASP A 137 22.64 -18.07 19.84
CA ASP A 137 22.92 -17.74 21.24
C ASP A 137 22.89 -16.22 21.55
N TYR A 138 23.27 -15.39 20.58
CA TYR A 138 23.25 -13.93 20.70
C TYR A 138 22.54 -13.29 19.50
N TRP A 139 21.21 -13.30 19.53
CA TRP A 139 20.38 -12.64 18.54
C TRP A 139 20.11 -11.17 18.89
N ASN A 140 20.34 -10.25 17.94
CA ASN A 140 19.94 -8.84 18.08
C ASN A 140 18.64 -8.58 17.32
N GLU A 141 17.55 -8.41 18.07
CA GLU A 141 16.19 -8.22 17.54
C GLU A 141 16.04 -7.00 16.63
N GLY A 142 16.64 -5.87 17.02
CA GLY A 142 16.57 -4.61 16.27
C GLY A 142 17.28 -4.73 14.94
N ASN A 143 18.54 -5.18 14.97
CA ASN A 143 19.35 -5.35 13.77
C ASN A 143 18.77 -6.40 12.83
N GLY A 144 18.32 -7.54 13.37
CA GLY A 144 17.73 -8.60 12.56
C GLY A 144 16.44 -8.16 11.86
N THR A 145 15.65 -7.29 12.50
CA THR A 145 14.47 -6.69 11.86
C THR A 145 14.85 -5.71 10.76
N ALA A 146 15.86 -4.88 10.98
CA ALA A 146 16.35 -3.93 9.98
C ALA A 146 16.88 -4.66 8.74
N ILE A 147 17.76 -5.65 8.93
CA ILE A 147 18.35 -6.46 7.83
C ILE A 147 17.26 -7.09 6.96
N LEU A 148 16.23 -7.70 7.56
CA LEU A 148 15.14 -8.33 6.78
C LEU A 148 14.29 -7.30 6.03
N ARG A 149 14.09 -6.11 6.60
CA ARG A 149 13.35 -5.03 5.93
C ARG A 149 14.15 -4.45 4.77
N ASP A 150 15.45 -4.26 4.94
CA ASP A 150 16.34 -3.78 3.89
C ASP A 150 16.42 -4.77 2.73
N TYR A 151 16.42 -6.08 3.04
CA TYR A 151 16.33 -7.13 2.04
C TYR A 151 15.02 -7.07 1.24
N VAL A 152 13.86 -6.99 1.93
CA VAL A 152 12.56 -6.84 1.28
C VAL A 152 12.50 -5.58 0.41
N GLU A 153 13.05 -4.46 0.87
CA GLU A 153 13.07 -3.23 0.09
C GLU A 153 13.97 -3.35 -1.16
N SER A 154 15.07 -4.09 -1.06
CA SER A 154 15.93 -4.37 -2.20
C SER A 154 15.25 -5.26 -3.24
N LEU A 155 14.47 -6.27 -2.80
CA LEU A 155 13.63 -7.07 -3.69
C LEU A 155 12.60 -6.18 -4.43
N ARG A 156 11.94 -5.27 -3.71
CA ARG A 156 11.00 -4.30 -4.32
C ARG A 156 11.68 -3.38 -5.34
N CYS A 157 12.89 -2.90 -5.03
CA CYS A 157 13.68 -2.09 -5.96
C CYS A 157 14.07 -2.86 -7.24
N CYS A 158 14.14 -4.19 -7.16
CA CYS A 158 14.32 -5.11 -8.29
C CYS A 158 12.98 -5.55 -8.92
N ASN A 159 11.88 -4.84 -8.64
CA ASN A 159 10.55 -5.08 -9.20
C ASN A 159 9.91 -6.44 -8.85
N TYR A 160 10.31 -7.08 -7.75
CA TYR A 160 9.63 -8.28 -7.26
C TYR A 160 8.22 -7.94 -6.79
N SER A 161 7.25 -8.74 -7.23
CA SER A 161 5.89 -8.71 -6.70
C SER A 161 5.82 -9.30 -5.28
N GLU A 162 4.71 -9.06 -4.58
CA GLU A 162 4.53 -9.59 -3.22
C GLU A 162 4.58 -11.13 -3.19
N ASP A 163 3.95 -11.80 -4.15
CA ASP A 163 3.98 -13.27 -4.26
C ASP A 163 5.39 -13.81 -4.51
N GLU A 164 6.19 -13.11 -5.33
CA GLU A 164 7.58 -13.49 -5.58
C GLU A 164 8.45 -13.30 -4.34
N MET A 165 8.24 -12.23 -3.56
CA MET A 165 8.93 -12.03 -2.30
C MET A 165 8.54 -13.09 -1.27
N ILE A 166 7.26 -13.45 -1.17
CA ILE A 166 6.80 -14.52 -0.28
C ILE A 166 7.46 -15.85 -0.66
N ARG A 167 7.51 -16.17 -1.95
CA ARG A 167 8.17 -17.37 -2.46
C ARG A 167 9.67 -17.37 -2.18
N ASP A 168 10.37 -16.25 -2.40
CA ASP A 168 11.79 -16.10 -2.06
C ASP A 168 12.04 -16.35 -0.55
N PHE A 169 11.13 -15.88 0.31
CA PHE A 169 11.22 -16.18 1.73
C PHE A 169 11.05 -17.68 2.03
N ASP A 170 10.10 -18.35 1.37
CA ASP A 170 9.80 -19.76 1.59
C ASP A 170 10.86 -20.70 1.02
N GLU A 171 11.39 -20.40 -0.16
CA GLU A 171 12.32 -21.25 -0.91
C GLU A 171 13.77 -20.97 -0.55
N ASP A 172 14.12 -19.74 -0.16
CA ASP A 172 15.52 -19.34 0.09
C ASP A 172 15.77 -18.83 1.51
N VAL A 173 15.12 -17.73 1.93
CA VAL A 173 15.46 -17.07 3.21
C VAL A 173 15.25 -18.01 4.39
N ILE A 174 14.10 -18.70 4.46
CA ILE A 174 13.78 -19.59 5.57
C ILE A 174 14.71 -20.82 5.61
N PRO A 175 14.91 -21.58 4.52
CA PRO A 175 15.85 -22.70 4.51
C PRO A 175 17.27 -22.29 4.89
N ARG A 176 17.81 -21.22 4.30
CA ARG A 176 19.16 -20.76 4.63
C ARG A 176 19.29 -20.23 6.04
N THR A 177 18.23 -19.63 6.58
CA THR A 177 18.19 -19.25 8.00
C THR A 177 18.28 -20.47 8.92
N LYS A 178 17.66 -21.60 8.55
CA LYS A 178 17.77 -22.87 9.30
C LYS A 178 19.13 -23.55 9.13
N GLU A 179 19.86 -23.27 8.07
CA GLU A 179 21.21 -23.82 7.82
C GLU A 179 22.34 -23.00 8.47
N ALA A 180 22.14 -21.69 8.63
CA ALA A 180 23.15 -20.82 9.22
C ALA A 180 23.56 -21.29 10.63
N ARG A 181 24.86 -21.28 10.92
CA ARG A 181 25.42 -21.82 12.17
C ARG A 181 25.33 -20.84 13.33
N ASN A 182 25.39 -19.54 13.05
CA ASN A 182 25.35 -18.49 14.05
C ASN A 182 24.84 -17.18 13.44
N TRP A 183 24.56 -16.21 14.31
CA TRP A 183 24.08 -14.88 13.94
C TRP A 183 24.98 -14.18 12.92
N SER A 184 26.29 -14.17 13.10
CA SER A 184 27.21 -13.49 12.18
C SER A 184 27.14 -14.07 10.77
N GLN A 185 27.13 -15.41 10.65
CA GLN A 185 27.00 -16.06 9.35
C GLN A 185 25.65 -15.75 8.70
N TRP A 186 24.56 -15.82 9.47
CA TRP A 186 23.22 -15.50 8.98
C TRP A 186 23.12 -14.05 8.49
N ARG A 187 23.66 -13.11 9.28
CA ARG A 187 23.68 -11.69 8.96
C ARG A 187 24.43 -11.43 7.66
N SER A 188 25.66 -11.94 7.54
CA SER A 188 26.47 -11.76 6.32
C SER A 188 25.81 -12.38 5.09
N LEU A 189 25.06 -13.47 5.25
CA LEU A 189 24.31 -14.08 4.16
C LEU A 189 23.23 -13.12 3.61
N ILE A 190 22.34 -12.64 4.49
CA ILE A 190 21.22 -11.79 4.06
C ILE A 190 21.71 -10.41 3.61
N GLU A 191 22.68 -9.81 4.31
CA GLU A 191 23.29 -8.55 3.89
C GLU A 191 23.99 -8.69 2.53
N GLY A 192 24.69 -9.81 2.28
CA GLY A 192 25.30 -10.10 0.98
C GLY A 192 24.28 -10.20 -0.14
N TRP A 193 23.17 -10.91 0.07
CA TRP A 193 22.07 -10.96 -0.92
C TRP A 193 21.44 -9.59 -1.14
N THR A 194 21.31 -8.79 -0.09
CA THR A 194 20.80 -7.42 -0.16
C THR A 194 21.71 -6.55 -1.01
N GLU A 195 23.03 -6.65 -0.82
CA GLU A 195 24.03 -5.91 -1.61
C GLU A 195 24.06 -6.37 -3.08
N ASP A 196 23.93 -7.68 -3.33
CA ASP A 196 23.82 -8.23 -4.69
C ASP A 196 22.57 -7.68 -5.40
N LEU A 197 21.42 -7.65 -4.71
CA LEU A 197 20.18 -7.06 -5.23
C LEU A 197 20.33 -5.56 -5.47
N TYR A 198 20.96 -4.83 -4.55
CA TYR A 198 21.21 -3.41 -4.72
C TYR A 198 22.07 -3.16 -5.95
N SER A 199 23.15 -3.92 -6.11
CA SER A 199 24.05 -3.84 -7.27
C SER A 199 23.30 -4.12 -8.57
N ARG A 200 22.47 -5.17 -8.62
CA ARG A 200 21.60 -5.46 -9.76
C ARG A 200 20.60 -4.34 -10.04
N SER A 201 20.03 -3.74 -9.00
CA SER A 201 19.10 -2.61 -9.16
C SER A 201 19.79 -1.38 -9.74
N GLN A 202 21.05 -1.13 -9.34
CA GLN A 202 21.88 -0.05 -9.86
C GLN A 202 22.35 -0.34 -11.27
N GLU A 203 22.71 -1.58 -11.60
CA GLU A 203 23.00 -2.02 -12.97
C GLU A 203 21.77 -1.89 -13.85
N GLN A 204 20.58 -2.27 -13.38
CA GLN A 204 19.34 -2.08 -14.15
C GLN A 204 19.00 -0.61 -14.34
N ARG A 205 19.22 0.23 -13.32
CA ARG A 205 19.03 1.68 -13.43
C ARG A 205 20.07 2.31 -14.37
N SER A 206 21.32 1.91 -14.25
CA SER A 206 22.44 2.36 -15.08
C SER A 206 22.32 1.84 -16.50
N PHE A 207 21.79 0.63 -16.71
CA PHE A 207 21.48 0.07 -18.02
C PHE A 207 20.26 0.76 -18.61
N ARG A 208 19.19 1.02 -17.84
CA ARG A 208 18.07 1.85 -18.32
C ARG A 208 18.54 3.26 -18.64
N GLN A 209 19.44 3.81 -17.85
CA GLN A 209 20.03 5.12 -18.07
C GLN A 209 20.99 5.11 -19.25
N ALA A 210 21.81 4.07 -19.44
CA ALA A 210 22.73 3.89 -20.57
C ALA A 210 22.01 3.42 -21.84
N VAL A 211 20.82 2.84 -21.73
CA VAL A 211 19.89 2.59 -22.84
C VAL A 211 19.15 3.89 -23.15
N ASN A 212 18.80 4.73 -22.18
CA ASN A 212 18.25 6.05 -22.48
C ASN A 212 19.31 6.98 -23.07
N GLU A 213 20.53 6.99 -22.52
CA GLU A 213 21.69 7.74 -23.00
C GLU A 213 22.29 7.11 -24.25
N GLY A 214 22.16 5.79 -24.41
CA GLY A 214 22.51 5.01 -25.59
C GLY A 214 21.45 5.10 -26.67
N LEU A 215 20.19 5.35 -26.33
CA LEU A 215 19.16 5.83 -27.24
C LEU A 215 19.39 7.29 -27.58
N ASP A 216 19.99 8.09 -26.69
CA ASP A 216 20.47 9.45 -26.98
C ASP A 216 21.79 9.43 -27.79
N GLN A 217 22.64 8.40 -27.68
CA GLN A 217 23.89 8.22 -28.42
C GLN A 217 23.72 7.41 -29.71
N GLU A 218 22.77 6.48 -29.80
CA GLU A 218 22.18 5.99 -31.04
C GLU A 218 21.37 7.13 -31.66
N HIS A 219 20.65 7.98 -30.92
CA HIS A 219 20.16 9.23 -31.50
C HIS A 219 21.30 10.12 -31.98
N GLN A 220 22.45 10.21 -31.31
CA GLN A 220 23.57 11.06 -31.78
C GLN A 220 24.44 10.42 -32.88
N SER A 221 24.51 9.09 -32.97
CA SER A 221 25.28 8.35 -33.97
C SER A 221 24.44 7.95 -35.17
N GLU A 222 23.17 7.56 -34.97
CA GLU A 222 22.14 7.66 -35.99
C GLU A 222 21.99 9.12 -36.38
N ASP A 223 21.95 10.15 -35.51
CA ASP A 223 21.95 11.56 -35.97
C ASP A 223 23.23 11.90 -36.71
N SER A 224 24.40 11.31 -36.44
CA SER A 224 25.62 11.63 -37.20
C SER A 224 25.63 10.94 -38.58
N GLN A 225 25.19 9.67 -38.67
CA GLN A 225 24.97 8.97 -39.94
C GLN A 225 23.75 9.50 -40.71
N TYR A 226 22.71 9.95 -40.02
CA TYR A 226 21.52 10.65 -40.52
C TYR A 226 21.83 12.10 -40.84
N ILE A 227 22.80 12.77 -40.21
CA ILE A 227 23.28 14.10 -40.63
C ILE A 227 24.12 13.96 -41.90
N GLU A 228 24.87 12.87 -42.06
CA GLU A 228 25.59 12.54 -43.30
C GLU A 228 24.68 12.01 -44.43
N GLU A 229 23.65 11.21 -44.14
CA GLU A 229 22.64 10.76 -45.11
C GLU A 229 21.54 11.81 -45.36
N LYS A 230 21.17 12.67 -44.40
CA LYS A 230 20.25 13.82 -44.57
C LYS A 230 20.88 15.10 -45.10
N ARG A 231 22.18 15.09 -45.43
CA ARG A 231 22.65 15.92 -46.55
C ARG A 231 21.98 15.53 -47.88
N LYS A 232 21.14 14.48 -47.89
CA LYS A 232 20.26 14.12 -49.01
C LYS A 232 18.75 14.03 -48.70
N GLY A 233 18.25 14.59 -47.58
CA GLY A 233 16.83 15.02 -47.42
C GLY A 233 16.14 14.68 -46.08
N GLY A 234 15.33 15.51 -45.40
CA GLY A 234 14.83 16.87 -45.65
C GLY A 234 14.27 17.53 -44.36
N ALA A 235 14.15 18.86 -44.41
CA ALA A 235 14.02 19.83 -43.31
C ALA A 235 12.58 20.20 -42.85
N ASN A 236 11.55 19.43 -43.21
CA ASN A 236 10.17 19.95 -43.22
C ASN A 236 9.34 19.81 -41.92
N SER A 237 9.55 18.81 -41.05
CA SER A 237 8.61 18.54 -39.92
C SER A 237 8.81 19.48 -38.72
N TYR A 238 10.06 19.82 -38.37
CA TYR A 238 10.36 20.74 -37.27
C TYR A 238 9.89 22.17 -37.58
N GLN A 239 10.01 22.60 -38.84
CA GLN A 239 9.46 23.87 -39.29
C GLN A 239 7.92 23.87 -39.30
N ALA A 240 7.30 22.73 -39.62
CA ALA A 240 5.84 22.61 -39.71
C ALA A 240 5.13 22.80 -38.36
N TYR A 241 5.73 22.38 -37.23
CA TYR A 241 5.09 22.49 -35.90
C TYR A 241 5.52 23.71 -35.10
N LYS A 242 6.46 24.50 -35.62
CA LYS A 242 6.96 25.70 -34.94
C LYS A 242 5.83 26.66 -34.52
N PRO A 243 4.84 26.99 -35.38
CA PRO A 243 3.75 27.89 -34.98
C PRO A 243 2.90 27.36 -33.82
N LEU A 244 2.64 26.04 -33.79
CA LEU A 244 1.91 25.39 -32.70
C LEU A 244 2.72 25.40 -31.40
N ARG A 245 4.02 25.12 -31.49
CA ARG A 245 4.92 25.10 -30.33
C ARG A 245 5.07 26.49 -29.70
N ASP A 246 5.28 27.52 -30.52
CA ASP A 246 5.39 28.91 -30.06
C ASP A 246 4.08 29.33 -29.34
N MET A 247 2.91 28.88 -29.82
CA MET A 247 1.63 29.13 -29.16
C MET A 247 1.51 28.42 -27.81
N VAL A 248 1.92 27.15 -27.73
CA VAL A 248 1.90 26.38 -26.48
C VAL A 248 2.75 27.07 -25.41
N GLU A 249 3.90 27.62 -25.77
CA GLU A 249 4.76 28.39 -24.86
C GLU A 249 4.03 29.61 -24.28
N VAL A 250 3.42 30.44 -25.14
CA VAL A 250 2.67 31.64 -24.70
C VAL A 250 1.52 31.27 -23.77
N LEU A 251 0.73 30.25 -24.12
CA LEU A 251 -0.40 29.81 -23.31
C LEU A 251 0.05 29.24 -21.96
N CYS A 252 1.14 28.47 -21.94
CA CYS A 252 1.68 27.95 -20.69
C CYS A 252 2.13 29.08 -19.75
N GLN A 253 2.81 30.11 -20.27
CA GLN A 253 3.24 31.27 -19.47
C GLN A 253 2.03 32.01 -18.89
N ASN A 254 1.05 32.36 -19.74
CA ASN A 254 -0.14 33.10 -19.32
C ASN A 254 -0.97 32.35 -18.27
N GLU A 255 -1.13 31.03 -18.41
CA GLU A 255 -1.97 30.24 -17.51
C GLU A 255 -1.28 29.98 -16.17
N LEU A 256 0.04 29.80 -16.18
CA LEU A 256 0.83 29.67 -14.94
C LEU A 256 0.84 30.97 -14.13
N GLU A 257 0.68 32.14 -14.75
CA GLU A 257 0.52 33.42 -14.06
C GLU A 257 -0.88 33.60 -13.44
N LYS A 258 -1.93 33.05 -14.06
CA LYS A 258 -3.32 33.23 -13.64
C LYS A 258 -3.81 32.21 -12.62
N ALA A 259 -3.34 30.96 -12.72
CA ALA A 259 -3.90 29.85 -11.96
C ALA A 259 -2.83 28.88 -11.44
N ALA A 260 -3.02 28.42 -10.21
CA ALA A 260 -2.16 27.41 -9.59
C ALA A 260 -2.60 26.01 -10.03
N TYR A 261 -1.91 25.43 -11.02
CA TYR A 261 -2.12 24.05 -11.43
C TYR A 261 -1.36 23.07 -10.52
N SER A 262 -2.08 22.05 -10.03
CA SER A 262 -1.50 21.02 -9.15
C SER A 262 -0.65 19.98 -9.90
N SER A 263 -0.73 19.93 -11.24
CA SER A 263 0.14 19.08 -12.07
C SER A 263 0.28 19.57 -13.52
N ALA A 264 1.35 19.11 -14.19
CA ALA A 264 1.56 19.34 -15.63
C ALA A 264 0.42 18.77 -16.51
N ASN A 265 -0.25 17.70 -16.06
CA ASN A 265 -1.40 17.15 -16.79
C ASN A 265 -2.60 18.11 -16.76
N GLN A 266 -2.83 18.80 -15.64
CA GLN A 266 -3.91 19.79 -15.56
C GLN A 266 -3.62 21.01 -16.44
N LEU A 267 -2.38 21.50 -16.44
CA LEU A 267 -1.96 22.56 -17.35
C LEU A 267 -2.09 22.11 -18.82
N CYS A 268 -1.66 20.88 -19.14
CA CYS A 268 -1.74 20.31 -20.48
C CYS A 268 -3.19 20.21 -20.98
N ASN A 269 -4.13 19.83 -20.11
CA ASN A 269 -5.54 19.79 -20.46
C ASN A 269 -6.10 21.19 -20.72
N ALA A 270 -5.77 22.17 -19.88
CA ALA A 270 -6.21 23.55 -20.07
C ALA A 270 -5.68 24.12 -21.39
N VAL A 271 -4.37 24.02 -21.63
CA VAL A 271 -3.73 24.53 -22.86
C VAL A 271 -4.22 23.80 -24.10
N ALA A 272 -4.48 22.49 -24.02
CA ALA A 272 -5.09 21.74 -25.12
C ALA A 272 -6.49 22.26 -25.46
N SER A 273 -7.35 22.45 -24.45
CA SER A 273 -8.70 22.98 -24.66
C SER A 273 -8.69 24.39 -25.24
N MET A 274 -7.80 25.28 -24.78
CA MET A 274 -7.63 26.61 -25.36
C MET A 274 -7.23 26.57 -26.83
N ILE A 275 -6.34 25.66 -27.23
CA ILE A 275 -5.93 25.52 -28.63
C ILE A 275 -7.04 24.93 -29.48
N GLU A 276 -7.80 23.95 -28.96
CA GLU A 276 -8.96 23.38 -29.65
C GLU A 276 -10.07 24.43 -29.87
N GLU A 277 -10.29 25.33 -28.90
CA GLU A 277 -11.33 26.36 -28.97
C GLU A 277 -10.91 27.59 -29.80
N GLU A 278 -9.68 28.07 -29.63
CA GLU A 278 -9.27 29.36 -30.18
C GLU A 278 -8.39 29.25 -31.43
N ARG A 279 -7.66 28.13 -31.63
CA ARG A 279 -6.61 27.99 -32.67
C ARG A 279 -6.52 26.58 -33.28
N SER A 280 -7.66 25.95 -33.54
CA SER A 280 -7.73 24.58 -34.07
C SER A 280 -7.03 24.40 -35.43
N GLU A 281 -6.83 25.48 -36.20
CA GLU A 281 -6.09 25.46 -37.46
C GLU A 281 -4.63 25.03 -37.28
N LEU A 282 -4.02 25.30 -36.12
CA LEU A 282 -2.64 24.90 -35.83
C LEU A 282 -2.51 23.39 -35.59
N LEU A 283 -3.60 22.74 -35.19
CA LEU A 283 -3.67 21.30 -34.99
C LEU A 283 -3.84 20.54 -36.32
N SER A 284 -4.28 21.22 -37.39
CA SER A 284 -4.51 20.60 -38.70
C SER A 284 -3.23 20.05 -39.34
N VAL A 285 -2.06 20.61 -39.02
CA VAL A 285 -0.76 20.13 -39.48
C VAL A 285 -0.10 19.19 -38.46
N PHE A 286 -0.65 19.07 -37.24
CA PHE A 286 -0.06 18.30 -36.16
C PHE A 286 -0.46 16.82 -36.27
N GLN A 287 0.49 15.97 -36.65
CA GLN A 287 0.24 14.55 -36.94
C GLN A 287 -0.44 13.80 -35.78
N PRO A 288 -0.08 14.01 -34.50
CA PRO A 288 -0.78 13.37 -33.38
C PRO A 288 -2.27 13.74 -33.30
N TYR A 289 -2.64 14.98 -33.63
CA TYR A 289 -4.05 15.40 -33.65
C TYR A 289 -4.81 14.78 -34.82
N GLN A 290 -4.19 14.71 -36.00
CA GLN A 290 -4.78 14.00 -37.15
C GLN A 290 -4.99 12.50 -36.87
N ASN A 291 -4.11 11.88 -36.07
CA ASN A 291 -4.26 10.49 -35.65
C ASN A 291 -5.40 10.34 -34.63
N HIS A 292 -5.54 11.28 -33.68
CA HIS A 292 -6.68 11.33 -32.76
C HIS A 292 -8.02 11.42 -33.49
N GLN A 293 -8.11 12.27 -34.52
CA GLN A 293 -9.34 12.40 -35.31
C GLN A 293 -9.72 11.13 -36.07
N ARG A 294 -8.74 10.29 -36.44
CA ARG A 294 -8.95 9.04 -37.19
C ARG A 294 -9.15 7.82 -36.29
N GLU A 295 -8.45 7.77 -35.17
CA GLU A 295 -8.26 6.56 -34.36
C GLU A 295 -8.70 6.73 -32.89
N GLY A 296 -9.09 7.94 -32.47
CA GLY A 296 -9.50 8.24 -31.09
C GLY A 296 -8.36 8.23 -30.06
N THR A 297 -7.11 8.16 -30.51
CA THR A 297 -5.90 8.13 -29.67
C THR A 297 -5.68 9.46 -28.96
N ASP A 298 -5.10 9.50 -27.75
CA ASP A 298 -4.88 10.79 -27.06
C ASP A 298 -3.75 11.61 -27.72
N TRP A 299 -4.12 12.62 -28.53
CA TRP A 299 -3.16 13.46 -29.26
C TRP A 299 -2.25 14.29 -28.36
N ARG A 300 -2.63 14.49 -27.09
CA ARG A 300 -1.86 15.30 -26.15
C ARG A 300 -0.57 14.60 -25.75
N LYS A 301 -0.42 13.29 -26.01
CA LYS A 301 0.77 12.51 -25.64
C LYS A 301 1.40 11.82 -26.86
N PRO A 302 2.74 11.68 -26.90
CA PRO A 302 3.72 12.22 -25.94
C PRO A 302 4.15 13.66 -26.24
N THR A 303 4.05 14.08 -27.50
CA THR A 303 4.73 15.28 -28.03
C THR A 303 4.21 16.59 -27.42
N PHE A 304 2.90 16.80 -27.42
CA PHE A 304 2.30 18.04 -26.91
C PHE A 304 2.49 18.19 -25.39
N TYR A 305 2.27 17.10 -24.64
CA TYR A 305 2.55 17.02 -23.20
C TYR A 305 4.02 17.30 -22.89
N GLY A 306 4.95 16.83 -23.72
CA GLY A 306 6.38 17.10 -23.57
C GLY A 306 6.70 18.60 -23.57
N TRP A 307 6.04 19.37 -24.44
CA TRP A 307 6.19 20.84 -24.48
C TRP A 307 5.64 21.50 -23.22
N VAL A 308 4.41 21.16 -22.82
CA VAL A 308 3.77 21.74 -21.62
C VAL A 308 4.53 21.39 -20.34
N ASN A 309 4.99 20.14 -20.20
CA ASN A 309 5.71 19.66 -19.03
C ASN A 309 7.06 20.39 -18.85
N ALA A 310 7.73 20.78 -19.93
CA ALA A 310 8.95 21.58 -19.86
C ALA A 310 8.68 22.95 -19.20
N HIS A 311 7.61 23.63 -19.59
CA HIS A 311 7.22 24.92 -19.00
C HIS A 311 6.73 24.78 -17.55
N TYR A 312 5.94 23.74 -17.25
CA TYR A 312 5.48 23.47 -15.88
C TYR A 312 6.65 23.22 -14.91
N LYS A 313 7.68 22.47 -15.34
CA LYS A 313 8.87 22.24 -14.52
C LYS A 313 9.67 23.52 -14.30
N ALA A 314 9.80 24.35 -15.34
CA ALA A 314 10.53 25.61 -15.26
C ALA A 314 9.89 26.62 -14.29
N SER A 315 8.56 26.62 -14.11
CA SER A 315 7.89 27.50 -13.15
C SER A 315 7.94 27.02 -11.69
N LYS A 316 8.43 25.81 -11.46
CA LYS A 316 8.63 25.21 -10.13
C LYS A 316 10.08 25.22 -9.67
N ALA A 317 11.01 25.61 -10.54
CA ALA A 317 12.44 25.75 -10.27
C ALA A 317 12.77 27.14 -9.72
#